data_AF-A0A6I2LZT8-F1
#
_entry.id   AF-A0A6I2LZT8-F1
#
_cell.length_a   1.000
_cell.length_b   1.000
_cell.length_c   1.000
_cell.angle_alpha   90.00
_cell.angle_beta   90.00
_cell.angle_gamma   90.00
#
_symmetry.space_group_name_H-M   'P 1'
#
loop_
_entity.id
_entity.type
_entity.pdbx_description
1 polymer ?
#
loop_
_entity_poly.entity_id
_entity_poly.type
_entity_poly.pdbx_seq_one_letter_code
_entity_poly.pdbx_strand_id
1 'polypeptide(L)'
;MSQDEQNVVILNPRTTDIDVQGMPQFFGISGSSAGAKGISMNLTAFPPGGKAKAHYHRGFETAIYGLTGRMALYHGPQLEEMSLIEPGSFCFIPAGIPHVAFNLSETEPATAISARNDPAEQENVILVPELDGLRDADAAALRAARPPEPQHGESRMSQSDLAVAITPQASITERMRDEIELTPDLMASFTRSPACEADRARAPDQPCRRHLPDGRG
;
A
#
# COMPACT_ATOMS: atom_id res chain seq x y z
N MET A 1 31.48 -22.40 13.36
CA MET A 1 30.27 -21.56 13.26
C MET A 1 30.37 -20.84 11.93
N SER A 2 29.58 -21.23 10.93
CA SER A 2 29.57 -20.51 9.65
C SER A 2 29.09 -19.09 9.93
N GLN A 3 29.84 -18.11 9.45
CA GLN A 3 29.30 -16.78 9.29
C GLN A 3 28.25 -16.92 8.19
N ASP A 4 26.97 -17.02 8.56
CA ASP A 4 25.89 -16.73 7.62
C ASP A 4 26.17 -15.32 7.11
N GLU A 5 26.65 -15.22 5.87
CA GLU A 5 27.05 -13.97 5.24
C GLU A 5 25.87 -13.00 5.26
N GLN A 6 25.88 -12.07 6.22
CA GLN A 6 24.98 -10.91 6.23
C GLN A 6 25.41 -10.00 5.09
N ASN A 7 24.92 -10.30 3.89
CA ASN A 7 25.16 -9.47 2.70
C ASN A 7 24.07 -8.40 2.59
N VAL A 8 24.46 -7.22 2.08
CA VAL A 8 23.51 -6.15 1.74
C VAL A 8 22.71 -6.60 0.52
N VAL A 9 21.38 -6.62 0.65
CA VAL A 9 20.46 -7.01 -0.43
C VAL A 9 19.80 -5.76 -1.00
N ILE A 10 19.80 -5.63 -2.33
CA ILE A 10 19.07 -4.60 -3.07
C ILE A 10 18.01 -5.32 -3.91
N LEU A 11 16.74 -4.99 -3.67
CA LEU A 11 15.60 -5.51 -4.42
C LEU A 11 14.96 -4.39 -5.22
N ASN A 12 14.61 -4.69 -6.48
CA ASN A 12 13.85 -3.80 -7.35
C ASN A 12 12.62 -4.56 -7.87
N PRO A 13 11.59 -4.79 -7.04
CA PRO A 13 10.39 -5.49 -7.48
C PRO A 13 9.72 -4.74 -8.63
N ARG A 14 9.51 -5.42 -9.76
CA ARG A 14 8.88 -4.84 -10.97
C ARG A 14 7.41 -5.21 -11.11
N THR A 15 6.93 -6.14 -10.30
CA THR A 15 5.56 -6.66 -10.32
C THR A 15 4.93 -6.49 -8.96
N THR A 16 3.60 -6.46 -8.96
CA THR A 16 2.81 -6.48 -7.73
C THR A 16 2.19 -7.85 -7.54
N ASP A 17 1.92 -8.19 -6.29
CA ASP A 17 0.99 -9.24 -5.90
C ASP A 17 -0.07 -8.64 -4.98
N ILE A 18 -1.16 -9.38 -4.76
CA ILE A 18 -2.24 -8.94 -3.86
C ILE A 18 -1.91 -9.32 -2.42
N ASP A 19 -1.86 -8.32 -1.54
CA ASP A 19 -1.69 -8.51 -0.11
C ASP A 19 -2.96 -9.07 0.57
N VAL A 20 -2.87 -9.42 1.86
CA VAL A 20 -4.02 -9.91 2.62
C VAL A 20 -5.17 -8.88 2.67
N GLN A 21 -4.83 -7.59 2.67
CA GLN A 21 -5.76 -6.46 2.65
C GLN A 21 -6.47 -6.30 1.30
N GLY A 22 -6.07 -7.02 0.25
CA GLY A 22 -6.66 -6.94 -1.09
C GLY A 22 -6.08 -5.83 -1.97
N MET A 23 -4.92 -5.27 -1.62
CA MET A 23 -4.26 -4.21 -2.36
C MET A 23 -3.07 -4.75 -3.17
N PRO A 24 -2.83 -4.20 -4.38
CA PRO A 24 -1.57 -4.41 -5.09
C PRO A 24 -0.39 -3.91 -4.25
N GLN A 25 0.60 -4.77 -4.07
CA GLN A 25 1.79 -4.47 -3.29
C GLN A 25 3.06 -4.94 -4.00
N PHE A 26 4.05 -4.06 -4.06
CA PHE A 26 5.42 -4.42 -4.39
C PHE A 26 6.09 -4.89 -3.09
N PHE A 27 6.29 -6.20 -2.98
CA PHE A 27 6.94 -6.81 -1.83
C PHE A 27 8.45 -6.52 -1.87
N GLY A 28 8.88 -5.65 -0.96
CA GLY A 28 10.26 -5.19 -0.85
C GLY A 28 11.02 -6.03 0.17
N ILE A 29 11.29 -5.46 1.34
CA ILE A 29 12.08 -6.08 2.41
C ILE A 29 11.17 -6.91 3.31
N SER A 30 11.53 -8.16 3.56
CA SER A 30 10.89 -9.06 4.53
C SER A 30 11.87 -10.16 4.95
N GLY A 31 11.44 -11.05 5.85
CA GLY A 31 12.21 -12.24 6.19
C GLY A 31 12.39 -13.17 5.00
N SER A 32 11.36 -13.33 4.17
CA SER A 32 11.39 -14.22 3.00
C SER A 32 12.13 -13.62 1.81
N SER A 33 12.16 -12.30 1.64
CA SER A 33 12.77 -11.66 0.47
C SER A 33 14.24 -11.26 0.69
N ALA A 34 14.58 -10.77 1.89
CA ALA A 34 15.89 -10.20 2.18
C ALA A 34 16.56 -10.82 3.42
N GLY A 35 15.94 -11.82 4.05
CA GLY A 35 16.43 -12.39 5.31
C GLY A 35 16.31 -11.45 6.50
N ALA A 36 15.43 -10.44 6.42
CA ALA A 36 15.22 -9.48 7.50
C ALA A 36 14.68 -10.19 8.76
N LYS A 37 15.16 -9.77 9.94
CA LYS A 37 14.83 -10.43 11.21
C LYS A 37 13.86 -9.66 12.10
N GLY A 38 13.71 -8.36 11.87
CA GLY A 38 12.89 -7.49 12.71
C GLY A 38 12.14 -6.41 11.97
N ILE A 39 12.21 -6.40 10.63
CA ILE A 39 11.51 -5.42 9.82
C ILE A 39 10.95 -6.02 8.54
N SER A 40 9.92 -5.38 8.03
CA SER A 40 9.50 -5.44 6.63
C SER A 40 9.27 -4.04 6.09
N MET A 41 9.40 -3.87 4.78
CA MET A 41 9.13 -2.60 4.10
C MET A 41 8.63 -2.86 2.68
N ASN A 42 7.42 -2.40 2.39
CA ASN A 42 6.71 -2.66 1.14
C ASN A 42 6.10 -1.37 0.57
N LEU A 43 5.90 -1.34 -0.75
CA LEU A 43 5.19 -0.25 -1.43
C LEU A 43 3.78 -0.74 -1.80
N THR A 44 2.76 -0.16 -1.19
CA THR A 44 1.35 -0.44 -1.48
C THR A 44 0.83 0.56 -2.50
N ALA A 45 0.13 0.06 -3.53
CA ALA A 45 -0.55 0.88 -4.52
C ALA A 45 -2.06 0.73 -4.37
N PHE A 46 -2.75 1.86 -4.21
CA PHE A 46 -4.19 1.94 -4.22
C PHE A 46 -4.67 2.38 -5.60
N PRO A 47 -5.38 1.52 -6.35
CA PRO A 47 -6.00 1.90 -7.62
C PRO A 47 -6.96 3.08 -7.44
N PRO A 48 -7.36 3.77 -8.53
CA PRO A 48 -8.41 4.78 -8.47
C PRO A 48 -9.68 4.23 -7.80
N GLY A 49 -10.22 4.97 -6.83
CA GLY A 49 -11.35 4.57 -6.00
C GLY A 49 -11.08 3.40 -5.05
N GLY A 50 -9.87 2.83 -5.08
CA GLY A 50 -9.47 1.63 -4.35
C GLY A 50 -9.61 1.75 -2.83
N LYS A 51 -9.86 0.61 -2.21
CA LYS A 51 -10.12 0.48 -0.78
C LYS A 51 -9.53 -0.84 -0.27
N ALA A 52 -8.77 -0.78 0.82
CA ALA A 52 -8.31 -1.97 1.53
C ALA A 52 -9.47 -2.66 2.26
N LYS A 53 -9.34 -3.95 2.57
CA LYS A 53 -10.23 -4.60 3.54
C LYS A 53 -9.93 -4.07 4.95
N ALA A 54 -10.97 -3.95 5.76
CA ALA A 54 -10.80 -3.59 7.16
C ALA A 54 -9.99 -4.67 7.88
N HIS A 55 -8.97 -4.25 8.63
CA HIS A 55 -8.04 -5.17 9.28
C HIS A 55 -7.35 -4.53 10.47
N TYR A 56 -6.64 -5.35 11.25
CA TYR A 56 -5.65 -4.88 12.23
C TYR A 56 -4.37 -5.72 12.14
N HIS A 57 -3.32 -5.24 12.79
CA HIS A 57 -2.01 -5.89 12.83
C HIS A 57 -1.80 -6.59 14.17
N ARG A 58 -1.60 -7.90 14.17
CA ARG A 58 -1.42 -8.70 15.39
C ARG A 58 0.05 -8.66 15.82
N GLY A 59 0.35 -7.85 16.84
CA GLY A 59 1.65 -7.87 17.51
C GLY A 59 2.77 -7.09 16.81
N PHE A 60 2.43 -6.27 15.80
CA PHE A 60 3.38 -5.37 15.16
C PHE A 60 2.78 -3.99 14.91
N GLU A 61 3.64 -2.99 14.90
CA GLU A 61 3.30 -1.60 14.62
C GLU A 61 3.66 -1.27 13.17
N THR A 62 2.98 -0.27 12.61
CA THR A 62 3.16 0.14 11.22
C THR A 62 3.45 1.62 11.11
N ALA A 63 4.53 1.96 10.40
CA ALA A 63 4.82 3.28 9.92
C ALA A 63 4.48 3.36 8.42
N ILE A 64 3.81 4.43 8.00
CA ILE A 64 3.44 4.68 6.61
C ILE A 64 4.00 6.03 6.18
N TYR A 65 4.56 6.08 4.98
CA TYR A 65 4.94 7.32 4.31
C TYR A 65 4.18 7.47 3.00
N GLY A 66 3.37 8.52 2.89
CA GLY A 66 2.58 8.83 1.69
C GLY A 66 3.47 9.35 0.55
N LEU A 67 3.39 8.73 -0.64
CA LEU A 67 4.19 9.11 -1.80
C LEU A 67 3.37 9.90 -2.82
N THR A 68 2.22 9.37 -3.24
CA THR A 68 1.35 9.98 -4.24
C THR A 68 -0.12 9.80 -3.88
N GLY A 69 -0.97 10.69 -4.39
CA GLY A 69 -2.40 10.67 -4.12
C GLY A 69 -2.74 11.00 -2.67
N ARG A 70 -4.04 10.95 -2.34
CA ARG A 70 -4.55 11.22 -1.00
C ARG A 70 -5.36 10.02 -0.55
N MET A 71 -5.17 9.58 0.68
CA MET A 71 -5.90 8.46 1.26
C MET A 71 -6.56 8.86 2.57
N ALA A 72 -7.84 8.50 2.73
CA ALA A 72 -8.50 8.55 4.03
C ALA A 72 -8.22 7.24 4.77
N LEU A 73 -7.62 7.34 5.95
CA LEU A 73 -7.44 6.24 6.90
C LEU A 73 -8.50 6.38 7.98
N TYR A 74 -9.47 5.47 7.98
CA TYR A 74 -10.40 5.34 9.10
C TYR A 74 -9.85 4.32 10.09
N HIS A 75 -9.92 4.62 11.37
CA HIS A 75 -9.36 3.77 12.43
C HIS A 75 -10.15 3.88 13.74
N GLY A 76 -9.87 2.97 14.66
CA GLY A 76 -10.61 2.81 15.92
C GLY A 76 -11.50 1.56 15.92
N PRO A 77 -12.05 1.16 17.08
CA PRO A 77 -12.86 -0.05 17.22
C PRO A 77 -14.02 -0.18 16.22
N GLN A 78 -14.59 0.94 15.77
CA GLN A 78 -15.65 1.02 14.76
C GLN A 78 -15.28 1.96 13.59
N LEU A 79 -13.98 2.11 13.33
CA LEU A 79 -13.45 2.97 12.26
C LEU A 79 -13.94 4.42 12.38
N GLU A 80 -14.19 4.91 13.59
CA GLU A 80 -14.86 6.18 13.88
C GLU A 80 -13.96 7.40 13.74
N GLU A 81 -12.65 7.22 13.85
CA GLU A 81 -11.67 8.28 13.66
C GLU A 81 -11.21 8.30 12.21
N MET A 82 -10.95 9.49 11.67
CA MET A 82 -10.46 9.66 10.30
C MET A 82 -9.19 10.50 10.32
N SER A 83 -8.18 10.03 9.59
CA SER A 83 -6.93 10.76 9.36
C SER A 83 -6.60 10.74 7.87
N LEU A 84 -6.00 11.83 7.38
CA LEU A 84 -5.64 11.98 5.99
C LEU A 84 -4.16 11.65 5.79
N ILE A 85 -3.85 10.78 4.83
CA ILE A 85 -2.49 10.50 4.38
C ILE A 85 -2.31 11.16 3.00
N GLU A 86 -1.44 12.16 2.96
CA GLU A 86 -1.06 12.90 1.75
C GLU A 86 0.42 12.69 1.42
N PRO A 87 0.91 13.11 0.23
CA PRO A 87 2.32 13.05 -0.09
C PRO A 87 3.16 13.78 0.97
N GLY A 88 4.16 13.10 1.54
CA GLY A 88 4.98 13.62 2.63
C GLY A 88 4.45 13.34 4.05
N SER A 89 3.27 12.74 4.20
CA SER A 89 2.72 12.39 5.51
C SER A 89 3.46 11.21 6.13
N PHE A 90 3.84 11.35 7.40
CA PHE A 90 4.24 10.23 8.26
C PHE A 90 3.05 9.81 9.11
N CYS A 91 2.63 8.56 8.97
CA CYS A 91 1.53 7.98 9.73
C CYS A 91 2.06 6.82 10.58
N PHE A 92 1.61 6.74 11.83
CA PHE A 92 1.92 5.64 12.73
C PHE A 92 0.61 4.96 13.16
N ILE A 93 0.58 3.63 13.04
CA ILE A 93 -0.55 2.79 13.43
C ILE A 93 -0.05 1.81 14.50
N PRO A 94 -0.54 1.91 15.75
CA PRO A 94 -0.23 0.94 16.79
C PRO A 94 -0.76 -0.46 16.45
N ALA A 95 -0.12 -1.48 17.02
CA ALA A 95 -0.60 -2.85 16.93
C ALA A 95 -2.04 -3.00 17.46
N GLY A 96 -2.85 -3.84 16.81
CA GLY A 96 -4.19 -4.18 17.26
C GLY A 96 -5.29 -3.15 16.96
N ILE A 97 -4.97 -2.00 16.39
CA ILE A 97 -5.97 -0.98 16.03
C ILE A 97 -6.63 -1.34 14.69
N PRO A 98 -7.96 -1.57 14.65
CA PRO A 98 -8.67 -1.76 13.39
C PRO A 98 -8.60 -0.51 12.52
N HIS A 99 -8.35 -0.69 11.23
CA HIS A 99 -8.27 0.40 10.27
C HIS A 99 -8.61 -0.03 8.84
N VAL A 100 -8.94 0.95 8.01
CA VAL A 100 -9.17 0.81 6.57
C VAL A 100 -8.73 2.08 5.85
N ALA A 101 -8.07 1.91 4.70
CA ALA A 101 -7.62 3.01 3.86
C ALA A 101 -8.40 3.06 2.53
N PHE A 102 -8.73 4.27 2.11
CA PHE A 102 -9.43 4.57 0.85
C PHE A 102 -8.59 5.52 0.02
N ASN A 103 -8.34 5.22 -1.24
CA ASN A 103 -7.88 6.23 -2.20
C ASN A 103 -9.01 7.23 -2.45
N LEU A 104 -8.72 8.52 -2.33
CA LEU A 104 -9.69 9.60 -2.53
C LEU A 104 -9.75 10.14 -3.97
N SER A 105 -8.96 9.60 -4.89
CA SER A 105 -9.07 9.91 -6.32
C SER A 105 -9.82 8.82 -7.05
N GLU A 106 -10.77 9.20 -7.92
CA GLU A 106 -11.49 8.29 -8.82
C GLU A 106 -10.76 8.05 -10.14
N THR A 107 -9.69 8.81 -10.42
CA THR A 107 -8.96 8.75 -11.70
C THR A 107 -7.48 8.39 -11.55
N GLU A 108 -6.88 8.70 -10.40
CA GLU A 108 -5.44 8.55 -10.17
C GLU A 108 -5.17 7.54 -9.05
N PRO A 109 -4.11 6.72 -9.14
CA PRO A 109 -3.68 5.88 -8.04
C PRO A 109 -3.08 6.70 -6.89
N ALA A 110 -3.14 6.15 -5.68
CA ALA A 110 -2.38 6.62 -4.53
C ALA A 110 -1.34 5.56 -4.13
N THR A 111 -0.19 5.98 -3.64
CA THR A 111 0.88 5.04 -3.23
C THR A 111 1.48 5.45 -1.89
N ALA A 112 1.90 4.44 -1.12
CA ALA A 112 2.58 4.66 0.14
C ALA A 112 3.56 3.52 0.45
N ILE A 113 4.65 3.87 1.13
CA ILE A 113 5.56 2.89 1.71
C ILE A 113 5.04 2.55 3.10
N SER A 114 4.95 1.27 3.43
CA SER A 114 4.75 0.80 4.80
C SER A 114 6.01 0.12 5.31
N ALA A 115 6.43 0.46 6.52
CA ALA A 115 7.51 -0.20 7.24
C ALA A 115 6.95 -0.74 8.56
N ARG A 116 7.30 -1.97 8.91
CA ARG A 116 6.72 -2.68 10.05
C ARG A 116 7.81 -3.40 10.81
N ASN A 117 7.63 -3.56 12.12
CA ASN A 117 8.58 -4.28 12.99
C ASN A 117 8.35 -5.81 13.02
N ASP A 118 7.82 -6.37 11.93
CA ASP A 118 7.60 -7.81 11.75
C ASP A 118 8.06 -8.23 10.34
N PRO A 119 9.05 -9.13 10.21
CA PRO A 119 9.51 -9.62 8.91
C PRO A 119 8.52 -10.59 8.23
N ALA A 120 7.51 -11.08 8.94
CA ALA A 120 6.45 -11.98 8.46
C ALA A 120 5.06 -11.30 8.48
N GLU A 121 5.03 -9.97 8.35
CA GLU A 121 3.83 -9.13 8.56
C GLU A 121 2.53 -9.67 7.96
N GLN A 122 2.57 -10.23 6.75
CA GLN A 122 1.37 -10.71 6.05
C GLN A 122 0.65 -11.83 6.81
N GLU A 123 1.38 -12.67 7.55
CA GLU A 123 0.79 -13.75 8.37
C GLU A 123 0.04 -13.21 9.59
N ASN A 124 0.38 -11.99 10.01
CA ASN A 124 -0.13 -11.33 11.20
C ASN A 124 -1.12 -10.19 10.88
N VAL A 125 -1.59 -10.09 9.63
CA VAL A 125 -2.70 -9.21 9.22
C VAL A 125 -4.02 -9.93 9.43
N ILE A 126 -4.88 -9.38 10.30
CA ILE A 126 -6.15 -10.00 10.66
C ILE A 126 -7.28 -9.17 10.09
N LEU A 127 -8.02 -9.75 9.15
CA LEU A 127 -9.21 -9.14 8.57
C LEU A 127 -10.34 -9.07 9.61
N VAL A 128 -11.12 -7.99 9.56
CA VAL A 128 -12.33 -7.79 10.37
C VAL A 128 -13.51 -7.50 9.44
N PRO A 129 -14.03 -8.50 8.71
CA PRO A 129 -15.06 -8.30 7.68
C PRO A 129 -16.34 -7.66 8.20
N GLU A 130 -16.63 -7.78 9.50
CA GLU A 130 -17.75 -7.12 10.16
C GLU A 130 -17.67 -5.58 10.13
N LEU A 131 -16.49 -5.00 9.87
CA LEU A 131 -16.28 -3.56 9.73
C LEU A 131 -16.25 -3.11 8.25
N ASP A 132 -16.24 -4.03 7.29
CA ASP A 132 -16.23 -3.68 5.88
C ASP A 132 -17.51 -2.93 5.49
N GLY A 133 -17.35 -1.86 4.72
CA GLY A 133 -18.46 -1.06 4.21
C GLY A 133 -18.95 0.07 5.14
N LEU A 134 -18.55 0.06 6.42
CA LEU A 134 -19.00 1.07 7.40
C LEU A 134 -18.70 2.51 6.99
N ARG A 135 -17.62 2.73 6.24
CA ARG A 135 -17.10 4.06 5.86
C ARG A 135 -17.16 4.34 4.37
N ASP A 136 -17.87 3.52 3.59
CA ASP A 136 -17.92 3.67 2.14
C ASP A 136 -18.64 4.96 1.71
N ALA A 137 -19.74 5.30 2.37
CA ALA A 137 -20.47 6.55 2.12
C ALA A 137 -19.65 7.77 2.55
N ASP A 138 -18.97 7.69 3.70
CA ASP A 138 -18.11 8.77 4.21
C ASP A 138 -16.93 9.03 3.26
N ALA A 139 -16.28 7.97 2.77
CA ALA A 139 -15.23 8.06 1.76
C ALA A 139 -15.74 8.66 0.45
N ALA A 140 -16.90 8.22 -0.05
CA ALA A 140 -17.50 8.79 -1.26
C ALA A 140 -17.79 10.29 -1.11
N ALA A 141 -18.27 10.74 0.06
CA ALA A 141 -18.48 12.15 0.36
C ALA A 141 -17.15 12.94 0.37
N LEU A 142 -16.08 12.38 0.93
CA LEU A 142 -14.74 12.99 0.91
C LEU A 142 -14.17 13.13 -0.51
N ARG A 143 -14.46 12.19 -1.41
CA ARG A 143 -14.06 12.29 -2.83
C ARG A 143 -14.80 13.38 -3.58
N ALA A 144 -16.11 13.51 -3.32
CA ALA A 144 -16.93 14.54 -3.93
C ALA A 144 -16.60 15.95 -3.41
N ALA A 145 -16.08 16.04 -2.18
CA ALA A 145 -15.59 17.30 -1.64
C ALA A 145 -14.36 17.76 -2.43
N ARG A 146 -14.45 18.96 -3.04
CA ARG A 146 -13.31 19.58 -3.73
C ARG A 146 -12.11 19.65 -2.76
N PRO A 147 -10.91 19.18 -3.13
CA PRO A 147 -9.74 19.34 -2.28
C PRO A 147 -9.59 20.83 -1.94
N PRO A 148 -9.17 21.15 -0.70
CA PRO A 148 -8.80 22.52 -0.39
C PRO A 148 -7.73 22.96 -1.41
N GLU A 149 -7.88 24.16 -1.96
CA GLU A 149 -6.81 24.71 -2.80
C GLU A 149 -5.50 24.64 -2.00
N PRO A 150 -4.38 24.26 -2.64
CA PRO A 150 -3.10 24.28 -1.95
C PRO A 150 -2.89 25.69 -1.43
N GLN A 151 -2.94 25.84 -0.10
CA GLN A 151 -2.64 27.10 0.55
C GLN A 151 -1.16 27.37 0.27
N HIS A 152 -0.90 28.14 -0.78
CA HIS A 152 0.40 28.76 -1.02
C HIS A 152 0.52 29.87 0.02
N GLY A 153 0.69 29.47 1.29
CA GLY A 153 1.10 30.37 2.33
C GLY A 153 2.49 30.83 1.97
N GLU A 154 2.62 32.08 1.53
CA GLU A 154 3.88 32.80 1.50
C GLU A 154 4.39 32.99 2.95
N SER A 155 4.80 31.90 3.60
CA SER A 155 5.70 32.01 4.72
C SER A 155 7.07 32.21 4.11
N ARG A 156 7.51 33.48 4.03
CA ARG A 156 8.90 33.83 3.74
C ARG A 156 9.78 33.20 4.81
N MET A 157 10.26 31.99 4.55
CA MET A 157 11.47 31.51 5.18
C MET A 157 12.60 32.43 4.72
N SER A 158 13.21 33.10 5.70
CA SER A 158 14.43 33.88 5.50
C SER A 158 15.51 33.00 4.87
N GLN A 159 16.27 33.55 3.92
CA GLN A 159 17.36 32.88 3.19
C GLN A 159 18.54 32.40 4.07
N SER A 160 18.41 32.44 5.39
CA SER A 160 19.45 32.07 6.35
C SER A 160 19.26 30.71 7.03
N ASP A 161 18.13 30.02 6.86
CA ASP A 161 17.91 28.70 7.46
C ASP A 161 17.52 27.69 6.37
N LEU A 162 18.33 26.63 6.23
CA LEU A 162 18.12 25.43 5.39
C LEU A 162 18.62 25.47 3.93
N ALA A 163 19.79 26.05 3.68
CA ALA A 163 20.53 25.83 2.44
C ALA A 163 21.64 24.77 2.60
N VAL A 164 21.30 23.50 2.84
CA VAL A 164 22.13 22.32 2.48
C VAL A 164 21.19 21.11 2.28
N ALA A 165 21.23 20.49 1.09
CA ALA A 165 20.46 19.32 0.64
C ALA A 165 18.95 19.60 0.48
N ILE A 166 18.41 19.91 -0.69
CA ILE A 166 18.32 19.04 -1.86
C ILE A 166 18.17 19.97 -3.07
N THR A 167 19.21 20.13 -3.88
CA THR A 167 19.06 20.65 -5.23
C THR A 167 18.33 19.58 -6.06
N PRO A 168 17.34 19.95 -6.91
CA PRO A 168 16.61 18.98 -7.70
C PRO A 168 17.51 18.47 -8.84
N GLN A 169 18.24 17.39 -8.62
CA GLN A 169 18.37 16.41 -9.69
C GLN A 169 16.99 15.80 -9.86
N ALA A 170 16.44 15.86 -11.09
CA ALA A 170 15.20 15.24 -11.56
C ALA A 170 14.48 14.41 -10.49
N SER A 171 13.35 14.95 -10.04
CA SER A 171 12.64 14.53 -8.84
C SER A 171 12.47 13.00 -8.82
N ILE A 172 12.62 12.37 -7.65
CA ILE A 172 12.31 10.94 -7.45
C ILE A 172 10.95 10.58 -8.08
N THR A 173 10.01 11.53 -8.11
CA THR A 173 8.72 11.47 -8.83
C THR A 173 8.81 11.27 -10.35
N GLU A 174 9.79 11.83 -11.05
CA GLU A 174 9.95 11.62 -12.52
C GLU A 174 10.51 10.24 -12.82
N ARG A 175 11.47 9.74 -12.04
CA ARG A 175 11.98 8.36 -12.20
C ARG A 175 10.94 7.30 -11.80
N MET A 176 10.07 7.59 -10.84
CA MET A 176 8.96 6.68 -10.49
C MET A 176 7.82 6.73 -11.52
N ARG A 177 7.59 7.87 -12.19
CA ARG A 177 6.61 7.96 -13.28
C ARG A 177 6.99 7.13 -14.51
N ASP A 178 8.27 7.13 -14.88
CA ASP A 178 8.72 6.45 -16.09
C ASP A 178 8.98 4.95 -15.90
N GLU A 179 9.21 4.48 -14.65
CA GLU A 179 9.46 3.04 -14.38
C GLU A 179 8.28 2.29 -13.74
N ILE A 180 7.26 3.00 -13.23
CA ILE A 180 5.98 2.43 -12.82
C ILE A 180 4.92 2.88 -13.82
N GLU A 181 5.12 2.58 -15.11
CA GLU A 181 3.97 2.46 -15.99
C GLU A 181 3.15 1.27 -15.47
N LEU A 182 2.06 1.57 -14.75
CA LEU A 182 0.95 0.64 -14.61
C LEU A 182 0.41 0.45 -16.03
N THR A 183 1.01 -0.47 -16.78
CA THR A 183 0.69 -0.66 -18.19
C THR A 183 -0.80 -0.96 -18.34
N PRO A 184 -1.41 -0.65 -19.50
CA PRO A 184 -2.78 -1.03 -19.79
C PRO A 184 -3.05 -2.53 -19.54
N ASP A 185 -2.03 -3.39 -19.67
CA ASP A 185 -2.10 -4.82 -19.37
C ASP A 185 -2.22 -5.12 -17.86
N LEU A 186 -1.51 -4.36 -17.01
CA LEU A 186 -1.68 -4.45 -15.55
C LEU A 186 -3.08 -3.97 -15.14
N MET A 187 -3.60 -2.93 -15.82
CA MET A 187 -4.98 -2.44 -15.65
C MET A 187 -6.05 -3.42 -16.17
N ALA A 188 -5.75 -4.19 -17.22
CA ALA A 188 -6.67 -5.18 -17.79
C ALA A 188 -6.75 -6.48 -16.97
N SER A 189 -5.71 -6.80 -16.20
CA SER A 189 -5.71 -7.95 -15.27
C SER A 189 -6.73 -7.82 -14.13
N PHE A 190 -7.30 -6.63 -13.93
CA PHE A 190 -8.36 -6.35 -12.95
C PHE A 190 -9.75 -6.82 -13.38
N THR A 191 -9.96 -7.24 -14.63
CA THR A 191 -11.21 -7.86 -15.08
C THR A 191 -10.98 -9.27 -15.58
N ARG A 192 -11.29 -10.26 -14.70
CA ARG A 192 -11.45 -11.69 -15.00
C ARG A 192 -10.18 -12.42 -15.44
N SER A 193 -9.59 -13.19 -14.52
CA SER A 193 -8.68 -14.26 -14.91
C SER A 193 -9.49 -15.38 -15.61
N PRO A 194 -9.19 -15.76 -16.87
CA PRO A 194 -9.94 -16.78 -17.62
C PRO A 194 -9.83 -18.19 -17.00
N ALA A 195 -8.86 -18.40 -16.11
CA ALA A 195 -8.72 -19.64 -15.34
C ALA A 195 -9.86 -19.83 -14.31
N CYS A 196 -10.44 -18.75 -13.79
CA CYS A 196 -11.52 -18.83 -12.79
C CYS A 196 -12.89 -19.12 -13.42
N GLU A 197 -13.13 -18.64 -14.64
CA GLU A 197 -14.39 -18.89 -15.35
C GLU A 197 -14.54 -20.35 -15.82
N ALA A 198 -13.43 -21.00 -16.21
CA ALA A 198 -13.44 -22.40 -16.62
C ALA A 198 -13.73 -23.36 -15.45
N ASP A 199 -13.22 -23.08 -14.25
CA ASP A 199 -13.45 -23.90 -13.06
C ASP A 199 -14.87 -23.71 -12.48
N ARG A 200 -15.41 -22.47 -12.49
CA ARG A 200 -16.78 -22.19 -12.03
C ARG A 200 -17.87 -22.78 -12.93
N ALA A 201 -17.61 -22.93 -14.23
CA ALA A 201 -18.52 -23.63 -15.14
C ALA A 201 -18.59 -25.15 -14.88
N ARG A 202 -17.57 -25.71 -14.18
CA ARG A 202 -17.46 -27.14 -13.87
C ARG A 202 -17.90 -27.52 -12.46
N ALA A 203 -17.73 -26.63 -11.47
CA ALA A 203 -18.12 -26.87 -10.08
C ALA A 203 -18.35 -25.54 -9.31
N PRO A 204 -19.60 -25.09 -9.14
CA PRO A 204 -19.91 -23.77 -8.55
C PRO A 204 -19.56 -23.64 -7.06
N ASP A 205 -19.44 -24.75 -6.33
CA ASP A 205 -19.29 -24.76 -4.86
C ASP A 205 -17.87 -25.14 -4.38
N GLN A 206 -16.86 -25.18 -5.26
CA GLN A 206 -15.47 -25.46 -4.86
C GLN A 206 -14.57 -24.21 -4.97
N PRO A 207 -13.66 -23.97 -3.99
CA PRO A 207 -12.69 -22.88 -4.09
C PRO A 207 -11.66 -23.17 -5.19
N CYS A 208 -11.33 -22.15 -6.00
CA CYS A 208 -10.36 -22.27 -7.09
C CYS A 208 -8.99 -22.71 -6.57
N ARG A 209 -8.44 -23.78 -7.14
CA ARG A 209 -7.10 -24.27 -6.78
C ARG A 209 -6.04 -23.32 -7.35
N ARG A 210 -5.18 -22.77 -6.48
CA ARG A 210 -3.97 -22.06 -6.90
C ARG A 210 -3.07 -23.02 -7.68
N HIS A 211 -2.81 -22.73 -8.96
CA HIS A 211 -1.69 -23.30 -9.68
C HIS A 211 -0.45 -22.46 -9.35
N LEU A 212 0.49 -23.04 -8.60
CA LEU A 212 1.85 -22.52 -8.54
C LEU A 212 2.52 -22.82 -9.89
N PRO A 213 3.26 -21.87 -10.49
CA PRO A 213 4.06 -22.18 -11.67
C PRO A 213 5.16 -23.16 -11.25
N ASP A 214 5.28 -24.26 -12.01
CA ASP A 214 6.38 -25.22 -11.87
C ASP A 214 7.71 -24.47 -12.05
N GLY A 215 8.52 -24.45 -10.99
CA GLY A 215 9.89 -23.98 -11.06
C GLY A 215 10.71 -24.90 -11.96
N ARG A 216 10.97 -24.45 -13.19
CA ARG A 216 12.05 -24.90 -14.07
C ARG A 216 12.15 -23.97 -15.28
N GLY A 217 13.30 -23.28 -15.42
CA GLY A 217 13.64 -22.43 -16.55
C GLY A 217 14.65 -21.36 -16.17
#